data_AF-A0A6A6W9X8-F1
#
_entry.id   AF-A0A6A6W9X8-F1
#
_cell.length_a   1.000
_cell.length_b   1.000
_cell.length_c   1.000
_cell.angle_alpha   90.00
_cell.angle_beta   90.00
_cell.angle_gamma   90.00
#
_symmetry.space_group_name_H-M   'P 1'
#
loop_
_entity.id
_entity.type
_entity.pdbx_description
1 polymer ?
#
loop_
_entity_poly.entity_id
_entity_poly.type
_entity_poly.pdbx_seq_one_letter_code
_entity_poly.pdbx_strand_id
1 'polypeptide(L)'
;MSLLKPKLVVADSDANAVRSWLLSRSEKTTKLKFSECLSSPIVKFVVGPADNRIAYLIHVALAEADSEYVRHALRVPMQEAAEAEIRLESLDPYLFGFYVEYLYRDGWLFNDAVLHETVYVTLVKLYALGDYLQASEFQRAAYAKFAYGFSSVTLADHTLCALLEMVFHDLPERSAVSEDNLRKHILHRAATQLSKLRHYDRFSMLLEHLPELSRELLMTHPDANSTKGHEQPSKRLEKLKKFSAESTFGAHQTEDGSAPT
;
A
#
# COMPACT_ATOMS: atom_id res chain seq x y z
N MET A 1 14.50 -39.72 -16.58
CA MET A 1 14.08 -38.74 -17.60
C MET A 1 14.17 -37.36 -16.96
N SER A 2 15.27 -36.65 -17.19
CA SER A 2 15.54 -35.34 -16.60
C SER A 2 14.88 -34.27 -17.46
N LEU A 3 13.79 -33.67 -16.95
CA LEU A 3 13.13 -32.53 -17.56
C LEU A 3 14.07 -31.31 -17.42
N LEU A 4 14.71 -30.94 -18.55
CA LEU A 4 15.41 -29.69 -18.73
C LEU A 4 14.43 -28.54 -18.47
N LYS A 5 14.57 -27.88 -17.32
CA LYS A 5 13.90 -26.60 -17.07
C LYS A 5 14.51 -25.57 -18.03
N PRO A 6 13.72 -24.84 -18.84
CA PRO A 6 14.24 -23.75 -19.64
C PRO A 6 14.81 -22.69 -18.70
N LYS A 7 16.12 -22.47 -18.76
CA LYS A 7 16.81 -21.38 -18.08
C LYS A 7 16.40 -20.12 -18.83
N LEU A 8 15.43 -19.38 -18.31
CA LEU A 8 15.11 -18.05 -18.80
C LEU A 8 16.34 -17.18 -18.47
N VAL A 9 17.23 -17.02 -19.44
CA VAL A 9 18.36 -16.10 -19.35
C VAL A 9 17.74 -14.71 -19.46
N VAL A 10 17.41 -14.12 -18.31
CA VAL A 10 17.21 -12.67 -18.24
C VAL A 10 18.56 -12.08 -18.62
N ALA A 11 18.59 -11.30 -19.70
CA ALA A 11 19.82 -10.85 -20.32
C ALA A 11 20.59 -9.92 -19.37
N ASP A 12 21.90 -10.13 -19.20
CA ASP A 12 22.84 -9.26 -18.45
C ASP A 12 22.73 -7.77 -18.83
N SER A 13 22.12 -7.47 -19.98
CA SER A 13 21.79 -6.12 -20.45
C SER A 13 20.91 -5.33 -19.47
N ASP A 14 19.89 -5.96 -18.87
CA ASP A 14 18.91 -5.25 -18.05
C ASP A 14 19.51 -4.83 -16.70
N ALA A 15 20.30 -5.71 -16.07
CA ALA A 15 21.00 -5.42 -14.83
C ALA A 15 22.03 -4.29 -14.98
N ASN A 16 22.75 -4.26 -16.10
CA ASN A 16 23.68 -3.17 -16.39
C ASN A 16 22.97 -1.82 -16.62
N ALA A 17 21.81 -1.84 -17.27
CA ALA A 17 20.99 -0.63 -17.45
C ALA A 17 20.49 -0.08 -16.11
N VAL A 18 19.99 -0.94 -15.22
CA VAL A 18 19.57 -0.56 -13.85
C VAL A 18 20.73 0.09 -13.10
N ARG A 19 21.90 -0.54 -13.07
CA ARG A 19 23.09 -0.02 -12.37
C ARG A 19 23.56 1.33 -12.94
N SER A 20 23.66 1.43 -14.27
CA SER A 20 24.06 2.67 -14.93
C SER A 20 23.10 3.81 -14.61
N TRP A 21 21.79 3.52 -14.60
CA TRP A 21 20.76 4.49 -14.21
C TRP A 21 20.87 4.91 -12.75
N LEU A 22 21.12 3.97 -11.83
CA LEU A 22 21.29 4.27 -10.40
C LEU A 22 22.50 5.17 -10.14
N LEU A 23 23.61 4.93 -10.84
CA LEU A 23 24.84 5.72 -10.69
C LEU A 23 24.74 7.12 -11.30
N SER A 24 23.92 7.32 -12.34
CA SER A 24 23.78 8.62 -13.00
C SER A 24 22.87 9.59 -12.23
N ARG A 25 22.08 9.08 -11.28
CA ARG A 25 21.06 9.85 -10.58
C ARG A 25 21.64 10.60 -9.37
N SER A 26 22.06 11.84 -9.61
CA SER A 26 22.38 12.83 -8.57
C SER A 26 21.12 13.16 -7.73
N GLU A 27 21.29 13.40 -6.43
CA GLU A 27 20.24 13.67 -5.40
C GLU A 27 19.37 14.93 -5.62
N LYS A 28 19.25 15.46 -6.84
CA LYS A 28 18.40 16.62 -7.09
C LYS A 28 16.92 16.23 -6.95
N THR A 29 16.30 16.76 -5.90
CA THR A 29 14.92 16.52 -5.43
C THR A 29 13.84 17.18 -6.28
N THR A 30 13.95 17.11 -7.60
CA THR A 30 12.84 17.52 -8.47
C THR A 30 11.84 16.38 -8.58
N LYS A 31 10.55 16.66 -8.32
CA LYS A 31 9.45 15.70 -8.45
C LYS A 31 9.41 15.16 -9.88
N LEU A 32 9.69 13.86 -10.06
CA LEU A 32 9.70 13.22 -11.37
C LEU A 32 8.33 13.31 -12.05
N LYS A 33 8.35 13.45 -13.38
CA LYS A 33 7.15 13.24 -14.21
C LYS A 33 6.88 11.74 -14.35
N PHE A 34 5.63 11.36 -14.60
CA PHE A 34 5.27 9.95 -14.77
C PHE A 34 5.99 9.33 -15.98
N SER A 35 6.01 10.03 -17.12
CA SER A 35 6.76 9.69 -18.32
C SER A 35 8.26 9.45 -18.09
N GLU A 36 8.90 10.23 -17.22
CA GLU A 36 10.30 10.02 -16.83
C GLU A 36 10.47 8.73 -16.02
N CYS A 37 9.47 8.34 -15.23
CA CYS A 37 9.51 7.06 -14.54
C CYS A 37 9.36 5.88 -15.51
N LEU A 38 8.52 6.01 -16.55
CA LEU A 38 8.28 4.96 -17.54
C LEU A 38 9.47 4.74 -18.50
N SER A 39 10.39 5.69 -18.60
CA SER A 39 11.63 5.52 -19.38
C SER A 39 12.78 4.90 -18.57
N SER A 40 12.58 4.68 -17.26
CA SER A 40 13.59 4.04 -16.42
C SER A 40 13.70 2.53 -16.72
N PRO A 41 14.82 1.89 -16.37
CA PRO A 41 14.95 0.44 -16.49
C PRO A 41 13.86 -0.33 -15.72
N ILE A 42 13.64 -1.57 -16.10
CA ILE A 42 12.68 -2.48 -15.44
C ILE A 42 13.43 -3.39 -14.47
N VAL A 43 12.85 -3.56 -13.28
CA VAL A 43 13.25 -4.56 -12.28
C VAL A 43 12.16 -5.61 -12.17
N LYS A 44 12.57 -6.87 -11.96
CA LYS A 44 11.65 -8.01 -11.80
C LYS A 44 11.41 -8.30 -10.32
N PHE A 45 10.17 -8.26 -9.88
CA PHE A 45 9.75 -8.73 -8.55
C PHE A 45 9.19 -10.14 -8.66
N VAL A 46 9.80 -11.11 -7.99
CA VAL A 46 9.29 -12.48 -7.88
C VAL A 46 8.63 -12.63 -6.52
N VAL A 47 7.31 -12.73 -6.49
CA VAL A 47 6.50 -12.65 -5.27
C VAL A 47 5.76 -13.95 -5.02
N GLY A 48 5.73 -14.39 -3.76
CA GLY A 48 5.03 -15.59 -3.33
C GLY A 48 5.90 -16.84 -3.23
N PRO A 49 5.35 -17.90 -2.62
CA PRO A 49 6.07 -19.15 -2.41
C PRO A 49 6.37 -19.85 -3.74
N ALA A 50 7.30 -20.82 -3.72
CA ALA A 50 7.82 -21.45 -4.92
C ALA A 50 6.76 -22.12 -5.82
N ASP A 51 5.66 -22.58 -5.23
CA ASP A 51 4.51 -23.22 -5.87
C ASP A 51 3.49 -22.22 -6.46
N ASN A 52 3.49 -20.96 -6.02
CA ASN A 52 2.57 -19.92 -6.46
C ASN A 52 3.25 -18.56 -6.73
N ARG A 53 4.48 -18.58 -7.26
CA ARG A 53 5.22 -17.35 -7.54
C ARG A 53 4.68 -16.61 -8.76
N ILE A 54 4.56 -15.30 -8.65
CA ILE A 54 4.21 -14.40 -9.77
C ILE A 54 5.35 -13.40 -9.98
N ALA A 55 5.69 -13.17 -11.25
CA ALA A 55 6.69 -12.17 -11.63
C ALA A 55 6.01 -10.86 -12.06
N TYR A 56 6.38 -9.75 -11.43
CA TYR A 56 5.96 -8.40 -11.79
C TYR A 56 7.14 -7.64 -12.39
N LEU A 57 6.93 -7.00 -13.53
CA LEU A 57 7.92 -6.16 -14.19
C LEU A 57 7.60 -4.69 -13.88
N ILE A 58 8.44 -4.03 -13.10
CA ILE A 58 8.18 -2.69 -12.57
C ILE A 58 9.31 -1.75 -12.97
N HIS A 59 8.97 -0.53 -13.40
CA HIS A 59 9.97 0.50 -13.66
C HIS A 59 10.66 0.93 -12.36
N VAL A 60 11.99 0.88 -12.33
CA VAL A 60 12.82 1.16 -11.13
C VAL A 60 12.48 2.51 -10.53
N ALA A 61 12.30 3.55 -11.37
CA ALA A 61 11.98 4.89 -10.89
C ALA A 61 10.65 4.95 -10.14
N LEU A 62 9.64 4.16 -10.54
CA LEU A 62 8.34 4.11 -9.85
C LEU A 62 8.48 3.47 -8.47
N ALA A 63 9.22 2.37 -8.40
CA ALA A 63 9.40 1.60 -7.17
C ALA A 63 10.30 2.35 -6.16
N GLU A 64 11.45 2.90 -6.60
CA GLU A 64 12.35 3.67 -5.73
C GLU A 64 11.72 4.98 -5.20
N ALA A 65 10.87 5.61 -6.02
CA ALA A 65 10.20 6.84 -5.61
C ALA A 65 9.21 6.61 -4.45
N ASP A 66 8.79 5.37 -4.24
CA ASP A 66 7.76 5.00 -3.27
C ASP A 66 8.30 4.22 -2.09
N SER A 67 9.23 3.31 -2.32
CA SER A 67 9.70 2.31 -1.37
C SER A 67 11.17 2.51 -1.03
N GLU A 68 11.44 2.82 0.24
CA GLU A 68 12.81 2.86 0.77
C GLU A 68 13.47 1.48 0.72
N TYR A 69 12.70 0.41 0.96
CA TYR A 69 13.17 -0.96 0.83
C TYR A 69 13.74 -1.23 -0.57
N VAL A 70 13.00 -0.89 -1.63
CA VAL A 70 13.46 -1.09 -3.02
C VAL A 70 14.69 -0.24 -3.32
N ARG A 71 14.70 1.01 -2.85
CA ARG A 71 15.85 1.92 -3.02
C ARG A 71 17.10 1.32 -2.38
N HIS A 72 17.00 0.74 -1.19
CA HIS A 72 18.12 0.08 -0.53
C HIS A 72 18.52 -1.23 -1.23
N ALA A 73 17.55 -2.07 -1.58
CA ALA A 73 17.77 -3.36 -2.22
C ALA A 73 18.51 -3.24 -3.57
N LEU A 74 18.26 -2.16 -4.33
CA LEU A 74 18.87 -1.96 -5.64
C LEU A 74 20.19 -1.20 -5.61
N ARG A 75 20.46 -0.40 -4.57
CA ARG A 75 21.68 0.44 -4.49
C ARG A 75 22.84 -0.22 -3.78
N VAL A 76 22.56 -1.08 -2.81
CA VAL A 76 23.62 -1.85 -2.14
C VAL A 76 24.08 -2.94 -3.11
N PRO A 77 25.39 -3.22 -3.26
CA PRO A 77 25.90 -4.28 -4.11
C PRO A 77 25.53 -5.67 -3.54
N MET A 78 24.26 -6.01 -3.65
CA MET A 78 23.67 -7.29 -3.26
C MET A 78 23.33 -8.08 -4.53
N GLN A 79 22.93 -9.34 -4.34
CA GLN A 79 22.59 -10.25 -5.44
C GLN A 79 21.44 -9.70 -6.29
N GLU A 80 20.50 -8.98 -5.65
CA GLU A 80 19.33 -8.35 -6.25
C GLU A 80 19.73 -7.28 -7.28
N ALA A 81 20.74 -6.45 -6.96
CA ALA A 81 21.27 -5.45 -7.87
C ALA A 81 22.11 -6.06 -9.01
N ALA A 82 22.57 -7.31 -8.87
CA ALA A 82 23.24 -8.05 -9.93
C ALA A 82 22.27 -8.75 -10.88
N GLU A 83 21.16 -9.26 -10.34
CA GLU A 83 20.15 -9.99 -11.12
C GLU A 83 19.02 -9.08 -11.64
N ALA A 84 18.96 -7.81 -11.20
CA ALA A 84 17.81 -6.93 -11.38
C ALA A 84 16.49 -7.63 -10.97
N GLU A 85 16.56 -8.44 -9.90
CA GLU A 85 15.48 -9.27 -9.42
C GLU A 85 15.36 -9.12 -7.89
N ILE A 86 14.16 -8.81 -7.41
CA ILE A 86 13.82 -8.77 -5.98
C ILE A 86 12.88 -9.93 -5.68
N ARG A 87 13.25 -10.76 -4.70
CA ARG A 87 12.47 -11.94 -4.30
C ARG A 87 11.75 -11.70 -2.98
N LEU A 88 10.43 -11.85 -3.01
CA LEU A 88 9.52 -11.62 -1.89
C LEU A 88 8.71 -12.88 -1.62
N GLU A 89 9.38 -13.93 -1.13
CA GLU A 89 8.80 -15.28 -1.02
C GLU A 89 7.67 -15.38 0.01
N SER A 90 7.70 -14.54 1.04
CA SER A 90 6.71 -14.55 2.14
C SER A 90 5.46 -13.73 1.85
N LEU A 91 5.39 -13.00 0.73
CA LEU A 91 4.27 -12.12 0.42
C LEU A 91 3.23 -12.82 -0.46
N ASP A 92 1.96 -12.51 -0.23
CA ASP A 92 0.88 -12.88 -1.15
C ASP A 92 1.05 -12.13 -2.48
N PRO A 93 1.23 -12.84 -3.61
CA PRO A 93 1.43 -12.20 -4.91
C PRO A 93 0.23 -11.35 -5.34
N TYR A 94 -1.01 -11.76 -5.04
CA TYR A 94 -2.19 -10.98 -5.41
C TYR A 94 -2.30 -9.69 -4.61
N LEU A 95 -1.91 -9.72 -3.34
CA LEU A 95 -1.83 -8.51 -2.51
C LEU A 95 -0.77 -7.55 -3.07
N PHE A 96 0.38 -8.07 -3.49
CA PHE A 96 1.41 -7.27 -4.16
C PHE A 96 0.93 -6.69 -5.50
N GLY A 97 0.04 -7.39 -6.22
CA GLY A 97 -0.62 -6.86 -7.41
C GLY A 97 -1.29 -5.49 -7.20
N PHE A 98 -1.92 -5.26 -6.04
CA PHE A 98 -2.49 -3.94 -5.70
C PHE A 98 -1.43 -2.86 -5.51
N TYR A 99 -0.25 -3.22 -4.99
CA TYR A 99 0.88 -2.29 -4.93
C TYR A 99 1.34 -1.88 -6.32
N VAL A 100 1.44 -2.85 -7.24
CA VAL A 100 1.75 -2.56 -8.65
C VAL A 100 0.69 -1.66 -9.27
N GLU A 101 -0.60 -1.95 -9.09
CA GLU A 101 -1.66 -1.08 -9.59
C GLU A 101 -1.55 0.34 -9.03
N TYR A 102 -1.28 0.49 -7.73
CA TYR A 102 -1.06 1.77 -7.08
C TYR A 102 0.08 2.57 -7.72
N LEU A 103 1.21 1.92 -8.03
CA LEU A 103 2.36 2.58 -8.66
C LEU A 103 2.04 3.16 -10.04
N TYR A 104 1.20 2.47 -10.81
CA TYR A 104 0.88 2.85 -12.21
C TYR A 104 -0.39 3.68 -12.36
N ARG A 105 -1.27 3.74 -11.36
CA ARG A 105 -2.58 4.45 -11.43
C ARG A 105 -2.63 5.74 -10.61
N ASP A 106 -1.53 6.50 -10.56
CA ASP A 106 -1.40 7.77 -9.79
C ASP A 106 -1.93 7.66 -8.35
N GLY A 107 -1.69 6.52 -7.70
CA GLY A 107 -1.99 6.32 -6.29
C GLY A 107 -3.40 5.79 -5.97
N TRP A 108 -4.19 5.37 -6.96
CA TRP A 108 -5.57 4.90 -6.71
C TRP A 108 -5.66 3.36 -6.57
N LEU A 109 -5.82 2.91 -5.31
CA LEU A 109 -6.13 1.53 -4.89
C LEU A 109 -7.53 0.95 -5.26
N PHE A 110 -8.63 1.71 -5.36
CA PHE A 110 -9.99 1.17 -5.69
C PHE A 110 -10.95 2.24 -6.24
N ASN A 111 -11.40 2.12 -7.48
CA ASN A 111 -12.26 3.13 -8.12
C ASN A 111 -13.71 3.18 -7.57
N ASP A 112 -14.12 2.20 -6.77
CA ASP A 112 -15.52 2.07 -6.36
C ASP A 112 -15.86 2.89 -5.11
N ALA A 113 -16.97 3.60 -5.20
CA ALA A 113 -17.60 4.36 -4.13
C ALA A 113 -18.27 3.45 -3.08
N VAL A 114 -18.58 2.20 -3.44
CA VAL A 114 -19.19 1.22 -2.55
C VAL A 114 -18.11 0.27 -2.06
N LEU A 115 -17.73 0.40 -0.78
CA LEU A 115 -16.83 -0.54 -0.13
C LEU A 115 -17.65 -1.67 0.49
N HIS A 116 -17.47 -2.88 -0.04
CA HIS A 116 -17.95 -4.10 0.63
C HIS A 116 -17.14 -4.34 1.91
N GLU A 117 -17.72 -4.97 2.93
CA GLU A 117 -17.06 -5.15 4.23
C GLU A 117 -15.74 -5.93 4.13
N THR A 118 -15.63 -6.85 3.17
CA THR A 118 -14.42 -7.63 2.89
C THR A 118 -13.26 -6.77 2.39
N VAL A 119 -13.53 -5.57 1.86
CA VAL A 119 -12.49 -4.63 1.40
C VAL A 119 -11.67 -4.11 2.57
N TYR A 120 -12.24 -4.00 3.78
CA TYR A 120 -11.48 -3.54 4.95
C TYR A 120 -10.36 -4.50 5.34
N VAL A 121 -10.60 -5.81 5.22
CA VAL A 121 -9.55 -6.83 5.43
C VAL A 121 -8.43 -6.63 4.42
N THR A 122 -8.76 -6.46 3.14
CA THR A 122 -7.75 -6.18 2.11
C THR A 122 -6.99 -4.90 2.41
N LEU A 123 -7.66 -3.81 2.82
CA LEU A 123 -7.02 -2.54 3.15
C LEU A 123 -6.06 -2.62 4.34
N VAL A 124 -6.38 -3.41 5.38
CA VAL A 124 -5.43 -3.66 6.49
C VAL A 124 -4.20 -4.42 5.98
N LYS A 125 -4.39 -5.43 5.14
CA LYS A 125 -3.28 -6.16 4.52
C LYS A 125 -2.41 -5.26 3.64
N LEU A 126 -3.02 -4.36 2.87
CA LEU A 126 -2.28 -3.38 2.06
C LEU A 126 -1.54 -2.36 2.93
N TYR A 127 -2.11 -1.97 4.07
CA TYR A 127 -1.43 -1.13 5.04
C TYR A 127 -0.18 -1.82 5.62
N ALA A 128 -0.29 -3.10 5.99
CA ALA A 128 0.83 -3.91 6.45
C ALA A 128 1.89 -4.10 5.34
N LEU A 129 1.45 -4.34 4.11
CA LEU A 129 2.35 -4.44 2.94
C LEU A 129 3.13 -3.13 2.73
N GLY A 130 2.48 -1.98 2.89
CA GLY A 130 3.17 -0.68 2.82
C GLY A 130 4.21 -0.49 3.91
N ASP A 131 3.97 -1.01 5.10
CA ASP A 131 4.99 -1.04 6.16
C ASP A 131 6.19 -1.91 5.78
N TYR A 132 5.92 -3.14 5.34
CA TYR A 132 6.92 -4.13 4.93
C TYR A 132 7.83 -3.60 3.81
N LEU A 133 7.22 -2.99 2.79
CA LEU A 133 7.94 -2.38 1.67
C LEU A 133 8.54 -1.01 2.03
N GLN A 134 8.38 -0.51 3.25
CA GLN A 134 8.75 0.86 3.64
C GLN A 134 8.23 1.90 2.63
N ALA A 135 6.99 1.71 2.21
CA ALA A 135 6.27 2.51 1.23
C ALA A 135 5.22 3.37 1.95
N SER A 136 5.67 4.43 2.63
CA SER A 136 4.84 5.25 3.52
C SER A 136 3.65 5.89 2.80
N GLU A 137 3.82 6.27 1.53
CA GLU A 137 2.75 6.88 0.72
C GLU A 137 1.67 5.87 0.35
N PHE A 138 2.06 4.64 0.01
CA PHE A 138 1.15 3.53 -0.21
C PHE A 138 0.39 3.16 1.07
N GLN A 139 1.11 3.01 2.19
CA GLN A 139 0.52 2.75 3.51
C GLN A 139 -0.49 3.84 3.89
N ARG A 140 -0.14 5.12 3.67
CA ARG A 140 -1.02 6.27 3.90
C ARG A 140 -2.25 6.25 3.02
N ALA A 141 -2.11 5.87 1.74
CA ALA A 141 -3.24 5.73 0.82
C ALA A 141 -4.21 4.62 1.24
N ALA A 142 -3.67 3.45 1.62
CA ALA A 142 -4.48 2.34 2.14
C ALA A 142 -5.26 2.75 3.40
N TYR A 143 -4.60 3.42 4.36
CA TYR A 143 -5.26 3.94 5.56
C TYR A 143 -6.31 5.01 5.23
N ALA A 144 -6.03 5.95 4.33
CA ALA A 144 -6.98 6.98 3.95
C ALA A 144 -8.27 6.38 3.36
N LYS A 145 -8.13 5.36 2.51
CA LYS A 145 -9.28 4.63 1.94
C LYS A 145 -10.02 3.80 3.00
N PHE A 146 -9.31 3.19 3.94
CA PHE A 146 -9.91 2.52 5.10
C PHE A 146 -10.77 3.50 5.91
N ALA A 147 -10.19 4.62 6.33
CA ALA A 147 -10.85 5.61 7.17
C ALA A 147 -12.06 6.29 6.50
N TYR A 148 -12.09 6.38 5.16
CA TYR A 148 -13.15 7.05 4.40
C TYR A 148 -14.56 6.52 4.70
N GLY A 149 -14.72 5.21 4.93
CA GLY A 149 -16.03 4.59 5.19
C GLY A 149 -16.13 3.77 6.48
N PHE A 150 -15.01 3.49 7.15
CA PHE A 150 -14.99 2.53 8.26
C PHE A 150 -15.86 2.95 9.46
N SER A 151 -15.94 4.25 9.74
CA SER A 151 -16.73 4.75 10.87
C SER A 151 -18.24 4.67 10.63
N SER A 152 -18.69 4.73 9.37
CA SER A 152 -20.11 4.76 8.99
C SER A 152 -20.66 3.41 8.55
N VAL A 153 -19.81 2.47 8.16
CA VAL A 153 -20.24 1.14 7.69
C VAL A 153 -20.64 0.23 8.85
N THR A 154 -21.74 -0.50 8.69
CA THR A 154 -22.08 -1.63 9.57
C THR A 154 -21.26 -2.84 9.14
N LEU A 155 -20.35 -3.28 10.01
CA LEU A 155 -19.53 -4.48 9.78
C LEU A 155 -20.24 -5.69 10.37
N ALA A 156 -20.13 -6.84 9.71
CA ALA A 156 -20.45 -8.11 10.32
C ALA A 156 -19.42 -8.44 11.43
N ASP A 157 -19.86 -9.18 12.44
CA ASP A 157 -19.04 -9.49 13.62
C ASP A 157 -17.80 -10.33 13.25
N HIS A 158 -17.94 -11.21 12.26
CA HIS A 158 -16.84 -12.01 11.74
C HIS A 158 -15.76 -11.16 11.06
N THR A 159 -16.15 -10.10 10.33
CA THR A 159 -15.23 -9.14 9.71
C THR A 159 -14.48 -8.37 10.79
N LEU A 160 -15.19 -7.86 11.80
CA LEU A 160 -14.55 -7.13 12.90
C LEU A 160 -13.57 -7.99 13.70
N CYS A 161 -13.91 -9.26 13.96
CA CYS A 161 -12.99 -10.21 14.59
C CYS A 161 -11.74 -10.46 13.73
N ALA A 162 -11.90 -10.62 12.41
CA ALA A 162 -10.76 -10.79 11.50
C ALA A 162 -9.84 -9.55 11.50
N LEU A 163 -10.41 -8.34 11.55
CA LEU A 163 -9.63 -7.11 11.65
C LEU A 163 -8.87 -7.02 12.98
N LEU A 164 -9.49 -7.42 14.09
CA LEU A 164 -8.81 -7.49 15.39
C LEU A 164 -7.65 -8.48 15.35
N GLU A 165 -7.85 -9.66 14.79
CA GLU A 165 -6.80 -10.67 14.62
C GLU A 165 -5.60 -10.12 13.83
N MET A 166 -5.84 -9.43 12.70
CA MET A 166 -4.79 -8.80 11.90
C MET A 166 -4.03 -7.70 12.64
N VAL A 167 -4.72 -6.95 13.50
CA VAL A 167 -4.07 -5.90 14.31
C VAL A 167 -2.98 -6.47 15.21
N PHE A 168 -3.14 -7.69 15.72
CA PHE A 168 -2.16 -8.29 16.63
C PHE A 168 -1.14 -9.20 15.92
N HIS A 169 -1.46 -9.76 14.76
CA HIS A 169 -0.56 -10.67 14.04
C HIS A 169 0.17 -10.03 12.86
N ASP A 170 -0.52 -9.21 12.08
CA ASP A 170 -0.02 -8.74 10.78
C ASP A 170 0.56 -7.32 10.86
N LEU A 171 0.07 -6.51 11.80
CA LEU A 171 0.58 -5.14 11.98
C LEU A 171 1.82 -5.15 12.88
N PRO A 172 2.91 -4.47 12.48
CA PRO A 172 4.13 -4.39 13.28
C PRO A 172 3.81 -3.88 14.69
N GLU A 173 4.41 -4.53 15.69
CA GLU A 173 4.44 -4.01 17.06
C GLU A 173 5.30 -2.75 17.10
N ARG A 174 4.70 -1.61 16.78
CA ARG A 174 5.35 -0.32 17.02
C ARG A 174 5.32 -0.08 18.52
N SER A 175 6.48 0.24 19.10
CA SER A 175 6.71 0.39 20.55
C SER A 175 5.81 1.40 21.27
N ALA A 176 4.96 2.13 20.54
CA ALA A 176 3.86 2.91 21.10
C ALA A 176 2.57 2.68 20.30
N VAL A 177 1.58 2.06 20.93
CA VAL A 177 0.17 1.96 20.44
C VAL A 177 -0.42 3.33 20.10
N SER A 178 0.17 4.42 20.63
CA SER A 178 -0.24 5.80 20.37
C SER A 178 0.02 6.29 18.94
N GLU A 179 0.76 5.58 18.09
CA GLU A 179 1.11 6.10 16.75
C GLU A 179 0.35 5.44 15.60
N ASP A 180 -0.18 4.23 15.77
CA ASP A 180 -0.90 3.52 14.71
C ASP A 180 -2.40 3.89 14.72
N ASN A 181 -2.76 4.79 13.80
CA ASN A 181 -4.14 5.22 13.64
C ASN A 181 -5.08 4.10 13.14
N LEU A 182 -4.58 3.14 12.36
CA LEU A 182 -5.40 2.04 11.86
C LEU A 182 -5.81 1.12 13.01
N ARG A 183 -4.82 0.71 13.81
CA ARG A 183 -5.03 -0.07 15.06
C ARG A 183 -6.05 0.61 15.97
N LYS A 184 -5.90 1.91 16.22
CA LYS A 184 -6.84 2.68 17.06
C LYS A 184 -8.27 2.68 16.51
N HIS A 185 -8.46 2.88 15.20
CA HIS A 185 -9.80 2.87 14.61
C HIS A 185 -10.48 1.51 14.78
N ILE A 186 -9.75 0.42 14.53
CA ILE A 186 -10.28 -0.95 14.67
C ILE A 186 -10.63 -1.25 16.14
N LEU A 187 -9.72 -0.97 17.07
CA LEU A 187 -9.94 -1.19 18.51
C LEU A 187 -11.10 -0.34 19.03
N HIS A 188 -11.18 0.93 18.65
CA HIS A 188 -12.30 1.80 19.03
C HIS A 188 -13.63 1.26 18.49
N ARG A 189 -13.67 0.81 17.23
CA ARG A 189 -14.88 0.21 16.66
C ARG A 189 -15.29 -1.04 17.42
N ALA A 190 -14.35 -1.92 17.77
CA ALA A 190 -14.62 -3.08 18.61
C ALA A 190 -15.13 -2.71 20.01
N ALA A 191 -14.50 -1.73 20.68
CA ALA A 191 -14.91 -1.23 21.98
C ALA A 191 -16.37 -0.73 21.98
N THR A 192 -16.78 0.00 20.93
CA THR A 192 -18.16 0.47 20.79
C THR A 192 -19.18 -0.64 20.50
N GLN A 193 -18.73 -1.83 20.07
CA GLN A 193 -19.57 -2.99 19.76
C GLN A 193 -19.43 -4.14 20.78
N LEU A 194 -18.77 -3.92 21.92
CA LEU A 194 -18.51 -4.98 22.92
C LEU A 194 -19.76 -5.72 23.40
N SER A 195 -20.86 -5.01 23.58
CA SER A 195 -22.14 -5.61 24.02
C SER A 195 -22.68 -6.64 23.02
N LYS A 196 -22.38 -6.46 21.73
CA LYS A 196 -22.72 -7.40 20.66
C LYS A 196 -21.66 -8.50 20.55
N LEU A 197 -20.38 -8.12 20.50
CA LEU A 197 -19.26 -9.05 20.33
C LEU A 197 -19.13 -10.08 21.46
N ARG A 198 -19.49 -9.73 22.71
CA ARG A 198 -19.46 -10.68 23.84
C ARG A 198 -20.33 -11.93 23.66
N HIS A 199 -21.28 -11.89 22.73
CA HIS A 199 -22.18 -13.01 22.42
C HIS A 199 -21.72 -13.80 21.19
N TYR A 200 -20.55 -13.48 20.63
CA TYR A 200 -20.02 -14.10 19.43
C TYR A 200 -18.84 -15.02 19.77
N ASP A 201 -18.99 -16.32 19.58
CA ASP A 201 -18.02 -17.33 20.03
C ASP A 201 -16.60 -17.09 19.51
N ARG A 202 -16.45 -16.66 18.24
CA ARG A 202 -15.14 -16.35 17.67
C ARG A 202 -14.44 -15.21 18.42
N PHE A 203 -15.19 -14.24 18.94
CA PHE A 203 -14.61 -13.16 19.74
C PHE A 203 -14.12 -13.67 21.10
N SER A 204 -14.88 -14.56 21.75
CA SER A 204 -14.44 -15.23 22.98
C SER A 204 -13.16 -16.03 22.75
N MET A 205 -13.10 -16.82 21.67
CA MET A 205 -11.88 -17.52 21.27
C MET A 205 -10.72 -16.55 21.05
N LEU A 206 -10.96 -15.41 20.38
CA LEU A 206 -9.92 -14.43 20.13
C LEU A 206 -9.36 -13.83 21.43
N LEU A 207 -10.20 -13.56 22.43
CA LEU A 207 -9.75 -13.08 23.74
C LEU A 207 -8.94 -14.13 24.52
N GLU A 208 -9.26 -15.42 24.37
CA GLU A 208 -8.49 -16.52 24.96
C GLU A 208 -7.10 -16.66 24.33
N HIS A 209 -7.00 -16.48 23.01
CA HIS A 209 -5.75 -16.62 22.27
C HIS A 209 -4.88 -15.36 22.30
N LEU A 210 -5.48 -14.18 22.51
CA LEU A 210 -4.82 -12.88 22.51
C LEU A 210 -5.16 -12.11 23.80
N PRO A 211 -4.51 -12.42 24.93
CA PRO A 211 -4.79 -11.73 26.20
C PRO A 211 -4.54 -10.22 26.13
N GLU A 212 -3.60 -9.77 25.29
CA GLU A 212 -3.30 -8.36 25.04
C GLU A 212 -4.51 -7.62 24.46
N LEU A 213 -5.32 -8.29 23.64
CA LEU A 213 -6.54 -7.71 23.06
C LEU A 213 -7.50 -7.24 24.15
N SER A 214 -7.70 -8.05 25.19
CA SER A 214 -8.58 -7.69 26.31
C SER A 214 -8.09 -6.41 27.00
N ARG A 215 -6.78 -6.30 27.24
CA ARG A 215 -6.15 -5.13 27.85
C ARG A 215 -6.32 -3.89 26.96
N GLU A 216 -5.99 -3.99 25.68
CA GLU A 216 -6.09 -2.86 24.75
C GLU A 216 -7.55 -2.38 24.60
N LEU A 217 -8.52 -3.30 24.56
CA LEU A 217 -9.95 -2.95 24.49
C LEU A 217 -10.43 -2.24 25.76
N LEU A 218 -9.98 -2.66 26.94
CA LEU A 218 -10.33 -1.99 28.21
C LEU A 218 -9.68 -0.59 28.32
N MET A 219 -8.48 -0.42 27.78
CA MET A 219 -7.79 0.87 27.74
C MET A 219 -8.33 1.80 26.64
N THR A 220 -9.04 1.25 25.65
CA THR A 220 -9.67 2.02 24.59
C THR A 220 -10.96 2.65 25.14
N HIS A 221 -10.84 3.87 25.66
CA HIS A 221 -12.02 4.63 26.07
C HIS A 221 -12.90 4.93 24.85
N PRO A 222 -14.21 4.60 24.90
CA PRO A 222 -15.17 5.07 23.91
C PRO A 222 -15.48 6.54 24.19
N ASP A 223 -14.48 7.41 24.09
CA ASP A 223 -14.69 8.84 24.28
C ASP A 223 -15.58 9.37 23.15
N ALA A 224 -16.79 9.77 23.51
CA ALA A 224 -17.82 10.28 22.59
C ALA A 224 -17.40 11.57 21.83
N ASN A 225 -16.25 12.17 22.16
CA ASN A 225 -15.77 13.42 21.58
C ASN A 225 -14.57 13.26 20.63
N SER A 226 -13.97 12.07 20.47
CA SER A 226 -12.75 11.88 19.66
C SER A 226 -12.98 12.03 18.14
N THR A 227 -14.20 11.89 17.65
CA THR A 227 -14.51 11.93 16.21
C THR A 227 -14.63 13.34 15.61
N LYS A 228 -14.63 14.42 16.41
CA LYS A 228 -14.94 15.78 15.92
C LYS A 228 -13.79 16.52 15.20
N GLY A 229 -12.62 15.91 15.04
CA GLY A 229 -11.44 16.59 14.49
C GLY A 229 -10.85 16.02 13.19
N HIS A 230 -11.38 14.94 12.63
CA HIS A 230 -10.76 14.34 11.46
C HIS A 230 -11.14 15.11 10.18
N GLU A 231 -10.16 15.83 9.64
CA GLU A 231 -10.20 16.49 8.32
C GLU A 231 -10.89 15.57 7.29
N GLN A 232 -11.85 16.13 6.55
CA GLN A 232 -12.70 15.39 5.63
C GLN A 232 -11.84 14.51 4.70
N PRO A 233 -12.02 13.18 4.70
CA PRO A 233 -11.16 12.22 3.98
C PRO A 233 -10.98 12.53 2.49
N SER A 234 -11.97 13.14 1.85
CA SER A 234 -11.93 13.55 0.44
C SER A 234 -10.79 14.53 0.12
N LYS A 235 -10.57 15.54 0.96
CA LYS A 235 -9.48 16.51 0.77
C LYS A 235 -8.10 15.88 0.96
N ARG A 236 -8.02 14.79 1.71
CA ARG A 236 -6.77 14.05 1.95
C ARG A 236 -6.41 13.16 0.76
N LEU A 237 -7.41 12.59 0.09
CA LEU A 237 -7.22 11.78 -1.11
C LEU A 237 -6.72 12.62 -2.29
N GLU A 238 -7.22 13.86 -2.46
CA GLU A 238 -6.73 14.76 -3.52
C GLU A 238 -5.24 15.14 -3.36
N LYS A 239 -4.74 15.13 -2.11
CA LYS A 239 -3.32 15.38 -1.79
C LYS A 239 -2.40 14.18 -2.08
N LEU A 240 -2.94 13.03 -2.52
CA LEU A 240 -2.16 11.82 -2.83
C LEU A 240 -1.66 11.77 -4.28
N LYS A 241 -1.87 12.80 -5.11
CA LYS A 241 -1.36 12.84 -6.49
C LYS A 241 0.17 12.70 -6.51
N LYS A 242 0.64 11.57 -7.04
CA LYS A 242 2.05 11.16 -6.99
C LYS A 242 2.87 11.88 -8.04
N PHE A 243 2.29 12.16 -9.20
CA PHE A 243 3.00 12.80 -10.31
C PHE A 243 2.63 14.27 -10.48
N SER A 244 3.56 15.03 -11.04
CA SER A 244 3.26 16.37 -11.57
C SER A 244 2.43 16.23 -12.85
N ALA A 245 1.61 17.24 -13.15
CA ALA A 245 0.85 17.25 -14.39
C ALA A 245 1.81 17.29 -15.60
N GLU A 246 1.62 16.39 -16.56
CA GLU A 246 2.55 16.24 -17.70
C GLU A 246 2.51 17.41 -18.68
N SER A 247 1.36 18.07 -18.79
CA SER A 247 1.18 19.32 -19.54
C SER A 247 -0.01 20.09 -18.97
N THR A 248 0.18 21.38 -18.69
CA THR A 248 -0.95 22.31 -18.83
C THR A 248 -1.12 22.49 -20.33
N PHE A 249 -2.06 21.79 -20.96
CA PHE A 249 -2.52 22.22 -22.28
C PHE A 249 -3.02 23.64 -22.08
N GLY A 250 -2.19 24.63 -22.48
CA GLY A 250 -2.63 26.00 -22.55
C GLY A 250 -3.84 25.98 -23.45
N ALA A 251 -5.01 26.28 -22.89
CA ALA A 251 -6.19 26.50 -23.70
C ALA A 251 -5.79 27.61 -24.68
N HIS A 252 -5.50 27.23 -25.92
CA HIS A 252 -5.33 28.19 -27.00
C HIS A 252 -6.67 28.93 -27.04
N GLN A 253 -6.69 30.14 -26.49
CA GLN A 253 -7.76 31.09 -26.73
C GLN A 253 -7.75 31.27 -28.24
N THR A 254 -8.72 30.66 -28.91
CA THR A 254 -9.07 31.01 -30.28
C THR A 254 -9.47 32.46 -30.24
N GLU A 255 -8.54 33.34 -30.60
CA GLU A 255 -8.85 34.74 -30.89
C GLU A 255 -9.91 34.76 -31.99
N ASP A 256 -11.06 35.29 -31.61
CA ASP A 256 -12.26 35.44 -32.42
C ASP A 256 -11.91 36.29 -33.64
N GLY A 257 -11.96 35.66 -34.81
CA GLY A 257 -11.66 36.31 -36.08
C GLY A 257 -12.73 37.34 -36.42
N SER A 258 -12.40 38.62 -36.22
CA SER A 258 -13.14 39.75 -36.78
C SER A 258 -13.37 39.56 -38.29
N ALA A 259 -14.64 39.51 -38.70
CA ALA A 259 -15.04 39.50 -40.10
C ALA A 259 -14.76 40.87 -40.76
N PRO A 260 -14.16 40.93 -41.97
CA PRO A 260 -14.05 42.18 -42.71
C PRO A 260 -15.38 42.49 -43.42
N THR A 261 -15.85 43.73 -43.24
CA THR A 261 -16.93 44.38 -44.00
C THR A 261 -16.53 44.71 -45.43
#